data_AF-A0A813M1X7-F1
#
_entry.id   AF-A0A813M1X7-F1
#
_cell.length_a   1.000
_cell.length_b   1.000
_cell.length_c   1.000
_cell.angle_alpha   90.00
_cell.angle_beta   90.00
_cell.angle_gamma   90.00
#
_symmetry.space_group_name_H-M   'P 1'
#
loop_
_entity.id
_entity.type
_entity.pdbx_description
1 polymer ?
#
loop_
_entity_poly.entity_id
_entity_poly.type
_entity_poly.pdbx_seq_one_letter_code
_entity_poly.pdbx_strand_id
1 'polypeptide(L)'
;MKIHPVQKMTSAGQRNRFVCYVLVGDQNGHIGLGAKCSKEVAGAIKGGIISAKMNLIPVRRGYWGNRLGFPHTMPMKVHGKCGSVHVRLIPAPRGSGVIGSPVLKKMMNFAGVSDVYSCSCGHTKTTANFAKATFEALKATYGYLTPDLWKPTHFTKSPYQEFTDYLSQSNKKAYAY
;
A
#
# COMPACT_ATOMS: atom_id res chain seq x y z
N MET A 1 -7.70 4.98 -9.21
CA MET A 1 -8.86 4.64 -8.36
C MET A 1 -9.98 5.66 -8.47
N LYS A 2 -9.71 6.95 -8.23
CA LYS A 2 -10.71 8.01 -8.31
C LYS A 2 -10.02 9.34 -8.57
N ILE A 3 -10.67 10.21 -9.32
CA ILE A 3 -10.23 11.58 -9.62
C ILE A 3 -11.25 12.50 -8.99
N HIS A 4 -10.79 13.45 -8.19
CA HIS A 4 -11.64 14.40 -7.49
C HIS A 4 -11.23 15.83 -7.81
N PRO A 5 -12.15 16.70 -8.27
CA PRO A 5 -11.90 18.13 -8.25
C PRO A 5 -11.87 18.62 -6.80
N VAL A 6 -10.84 19.39 -6.46
CA VAL A 6 -10.73 20.13 -5.21
C VAL A 6 -10.65 21.62 -5.55
N GLN A 7 -11.36 22.44 -4.79
CA GLN A 7 -11.54 23.85 -5.09
C GLN A 7 -11.02 24.68 -3.92
N LYS A 8 -10.25 25.73 -4.24
CA LYS A 8 -9.85 26.76 -3.28
C LYS A 8 -10.49 28.09 -3.69
N MET A 9 -11.30 28.67 -2.81
CA MET A 9 -11.85 30.00 -3.03
C MET A 9 -10.74 31.06 -2.94
N THR A 10 -10.79 32.04 -3.85
CA THR A 10 -9.88 33.19 -3.91
C THR A 10 -10.68 34.48 -4.01
N SER A 11 -10.05 35.63 -3.78
CA SER A 11 -10.73 36.93 -3.78
C SER A 11 -11.45 37.24 -5.09
N ALA A 12 -10.96 36.70 -6.22
CA ALA A 12 -11.55 36.86 -7.55
C ALA A 12 -11.87 35.51 -8.21
N GLY A 13 -12.64 34.65 -7.53
CA GLY A 13 -13.19 33.41 -8.08
C GLY A 13 -12.66 32.13 -7.42
N GLN A 14 -12.81 31.00 -8.11
CA GLN A 14 -12.44 29.68 -7.59
C GLN A 14 -11.29 29.06 -8.37
N ARG A 15 -10.27 28.56 -7.65
CA ARG A 15 -9.15 27.83 -8.23
C ARG A 15 -9.35 26.34 -8.07
N ASN A 16 -9.56 25.66 -9.19
CA ASN A 16 -9.78 24.21 -9.22
C ASN A 16 -8.46 23.47 -9.48
N ARG A 17 -8.32 22.32 -8.82
CA ARG A 17 -7.24 21.34 -9.05
C ARG A 17 -7.83 19.94 -9.00
N PHE A 18 -7.11 18.96 -9.50
CA PHE A 18 -7.52 17.56 -9.47
C PHE A 18 -6.61 16.75 -8.56
N VAL A 19 -7.20 16.03 -7.63
CA VAL A 19 -6.52 15.03 -6.82
C VAL A 19 -6.78 13.65 -7.42
N CYS A 20 -5.71 12.94 -7.73
CA CYS A 20 -5.77 11.57 -8.22
C CYS A 20 -5.22 10.63 -7.15
N TYR A 21 -5.96 9.55 -6.89
CA TYR A 21 -5.50 8.41 -6.09
C TYR A 21 -5.18 7.24 -7.01
N VAL A 22 -3.93 6.79 -6.98
CA VAL A 22 -3.37 5.77 -7.87
C VAL A 22 -2.90 4.59 -7.02
N LEU A 23 -3.15 3.40 -7.52
CA LEU A 23 -2.71 2.15 -6.92
C LEU A 23 -1.78 1.45 -7.91
N VAL A 24 -0.69 0.89 -7.40
CA VAL A 24 0.28 0.08 -8.16
C VAL A 24 0.44 -1.25 -7.41
N GLY A 25 0.60 -2.37 -8.12
CA GLY A 25 0.86 -3.67 -7.50
C GLY A 25 1.12 -4.74 -8.54
N ASP A 26 1.75 -5.82 -8.10
CA ASP A 26 2.24 -6.92 -8.95
C ASP A 26 1.41 -8.21 -8.81
N GLN A 27 0.33 -8.18 -8.02
CA GLN A 27 -0.47 -9.36 -7.66
C GLN A 27 0.33 -10.47 -6.98
N ASN A 28 1.54 -10.18 -6.48
CA ASN A 28 2.43 -11.15 -5.87
C ASN A 28 3.00 -10.68 -4.53
N GLY A 29 2.20 -9.92 -3.77
CA GLY A 29 2.58 -9.47 -2.43
C GLY A 29 3.21 -8.08 -2.39
N HIS A 30 3.16 -7.28 -3.46
CA HIS A 30 3.57 -5.88 -3.42
C HIS A 30 2.45 -4.94 -3.82
N ILE A 31 2.25 -3.89 -3.03
CA ILE A 31 1.25 -2.85 -3.32
C ILE A 31 1.79 -1.48 -2.97
N GLY A 32 1.43 -0.47 -3.76
CA GLY A 32 1.74 0.92 -3.53
C GLY A 32 0.51 1.80 -3.68
N LEU A 33 0.33 2.77 -2.79
CA LEU A 33 -0.73 3.76 -2.85
C LEU A 33 -0.11 5.17 -2.96
N GLY A 34 -0.53 5.90 -3.99
CA GLY A 34 -0.07 7.25 -4.27
C GLY A 34 -1.24 8.24 -4.37
N ALA A 35 -0.98 9.47 -3.95
CA ALA A 35 -1.92 10.58 -4.12
C ALA A 35 -1.17 11.81 -4.61
N LYS A 36 -1.70 12.47 -5.65
CA LYS A 36 -1.12 13.72 -6.15
C LYS A 36 -2.22 14.69 -6.56
N CYS A 37 -1.97 15.98 -6.29
CA CYS A 37 -2.79 17.09 -6.72
C CYS A 37 -2.06 17.88 -7.82
N SER A 38 -2.73 18.20 -8.93
CA SER A 38 -2.21 19.05 -10.00
C SER A 38 -3.32 19.91 -10.61
N LYS A 39 -2.95 20.96 -11.37
CA LYS A 39 -3.90 21.77 -12.16
C LYS A 39 -4.51 20.93 -13.29
N GLU A 40 -3.70 20.12 -13.94
CA GLU A 40 -4.10 19.24 -15.04
C GLU A 40 -4.26 17.80 -14.56
N VAL A 41 -5.24 17.09 -15.12
CA VAL A 41 -5.53 15.70 -14.78
C VAL A 41 -4.36 14.79 -15.14
N ALA A 42 -3.76 14.96 -16.32
CA ALA A 42 -2.63 14.14 -16.77
C ALA A 42 -1.43 14.25 -15.82
N GLY A 43 -1.11 15.48 -15.37
CA GLY A 43 -0.04 15.72 -14.39
C GLY A 43 -0.32 15.08 -13.03
N ALA A 44 -1.58 15.10 -12.57
CA ALA A 44 -1.97 14.44 -11.32
C ALA A 44 -1.85 12.91 -11.42
N ILE A 45 -2.19 12.31 -12.56
CA ILE A 45 -2.05 10.86 -12.77
C ILE A 45 -0.57 10.47 -12.79
N LYS A 46 0.26 11.14 -13.61
CA LYS A 46 1.70 10.85 -13.71
C LYS A 46 2.39 10.96 -12.35
N GLY A 47 2.15 12.06 -11.63
CA GLY A 47 2.72 12.24 -10.29
C GLY A 47 2.14 11.27 -9.25
N GLY A 48 0.88 10.85 -9.41
CA GLY A 48 0.26 9.82 -8.57
C GLY A 48 0.90 8.45 -8.77
N ILE A 49 1.26 8.08 -10.01
CA ILE A 49 1.99 6.84 -10.31
C ILE A 49 3.37 6.85 -9.67
N ILE A 50 4.13 7.96 -9.82
CA ILE A 50 5.46 8.09 -9.21
C ILE A 50 5.35 7.95 -7.69
N SER A 51 4.43 8.67 -7.06
CA SER A 51 4.21 8.57 -5.62
C SER A 51 3.81 7.17 -5.17
N ALA A 52 2.98 6.46 -5.95
CA ALA A 52 2.58 5.09 -5.63
C ALA A 52 3.76 4.12 -5.70
N LYS A 53 4.65 4.28 -6.68
CA LYS A 53 5.88 3.47 -6.81
C LYS A 53 6.85 3.71 -5.66
N MET A 54 7.00 4.96 -5.21
CA MET A 54 7.85 5.29 -4.06
C MET A 54 7.29 4.71 -2.74
N ASN A 55 5.97 4.61 -2.62
CA ASN A 55 5.28 4.09 -1.43
C ASN A 55 4.96 2.59 -1.56
N LEU A 56 5.83 1.80 -2.18
CA LEU A 56 5.61 0.36 -2.33
C LEU A 56 5.88 -0.36 -1.00
N ILE A 57 4.91 -1.17 -0.57
CA ILE A 57 5.01 -1.98 0.65
C ILE A 57 4.92 -3.47 0.30
N PRO A 58 5.66 -4.33 1.01
CA PRO A 58 5.44 -5.76 0.96
C PRO A 58 4.19 -6.12 1.79
N VAL A 59 3.43 -7.10 1.30
CA VAL A 59 2.21 -7.62 1.94
C VAL A 59 2.46 -9.07 2.31
N ARG A 60 2.36 -9.37 3.60
CA ARG A 60 2.58 -10.73 4.10
C ARG A 60 1.34 -11.58 3.84
N ARG A 61 1.51 -12.66 3.09
CA ARG A 61 0.46 -13.67 2.84
C ARG A 61 0.68 -14.90 3.71
N GLY A 62 -0.40 -15.60 4.00
CA GLY A 62 -0.44 -16.78 4.86
C GLY A 62 -1.60 -17.70 4.53
N TYR A 63 -1.92 -18.55 5.50
CA TYR A 63 -2.93 -19.61 5.39
C TYR A 63 -3.95 -19.45 6.52
N TRP A 64 -5.21 -19.84 6.26
CA TRP A 64 -6.25 -19.87 7.28
C TRP A 64 -6.24 -21.18 8.09
N GLY A 65 -5.97 -22.32 7.42
CA GLY A 65 -5.94 -23.66 8.02
C GLY A 65 -4.69 -24.42 7.55
N ASN A 66 -4.90 -25.61 6.97
CA ASN A 66 -3.80 -26.44 6.48
C ASN A 66 -2.90 -25.67 5.49
N ARG A 67 -1.58 -25.77 5.70
CA ARG A 67 -0.53 -25.12 4.91
C ARG A 67 -0.27 -25.89 3.61
N LEU A 68 -1.29 -25.98 2.76
CA LEU A 68 -1.22 -26.66 1.47
C LEU A 68 -1.07 -25.63 0.35
N GLY A 69 -0.23 -25.84 -0.66
CA GLY A 69 -0.13 -24.96 -1.84
C GLY A 69 0.40 -23.54 -1.54
N PHE A 70 -0.05 -22.54 -2.29
CA PHE A 70 0.38 -21.14 -2.14
C PHE A 70 -0.39 -20.36 -1.06
N PRO A 71 0.23 -19.35 -0.42
CA PRO A 71 -0.44 -18.54 0.60
C PRO A 71 -1.53 -17.68 -0.06
N HIS A 72 -2.78 -17.89 0.36
CA HIS A 72 -3.97 -17.32 -0.29
C HIS A 72 -4.62 -16.17 0.50
N THR A 73 -4.36 -16.07 1.81
CA THR A 73 -5.01 -15.12 2.72
C THR A 73 -4.01 -14.36 3.58
N MET A 74 -4.48 -13.54 4.53
CA MET A 74 -3.64 -12.91 5.54
C MET A 74 -3.23 -13.92 6.62
N PRO A 75 -2.02 -13.83 7.20
CA PRO A 75 -1.61 -14.70 8.31
C PRO A 75 -2.46 -14.51 9.58
N MET A 76 -3.09 -13.34 9.74
CA MET A 76 -3.81 -12.98 10.96
C MET A 76 -4.86 -11.90 10.69
N LYS A 77 -5.64 -11.57 11.72
CA LYS A 77 -6.57 -10.44 11.67
C LYS A 77 -5.79 -9.13 11.81
N VAL A 78 -5.84 -8.28 10.79
CA VAL A 78 -5.13 -7.00 10.78
C VAL A 78 -6.12 -5.84 10.77
N HIS A 79 -5.74 -4.73 11.40
CA HIS A 79 -6.53 -3.52 11.45
C HIS A 79 -5.75 -2.37 10.83
N GLY A 80 -6.46 -1.46 10.16
CA GLY A 80 -5.90 -0.21 9.65
C GLY A 80 -6.88 0.93 9.84
N LYS A 81 -6.35 2.12 10.12
CA LYS A 81 -7.13 3.31 10.44
C LYS A 81 -6.66 4.48 9.60
N CYS A 82 -7.60 5.27 9.10
CA CYS A 82 -7.32 6.57 8.52
C CYS A 82 -8.51 7.52 8.76
N GLY A 83 -8.30 8.58 9.54
CA GLY A 83 -9.39 9.46 9.98
C GLY A 83 -10.42 8.68 10.81
N SER A 84 -11.70 8.81 10.45
CA SER A 84 -12.81 8.06 11.05
C SER A 84 -13.01 6.65 10.49
N VAL A 85 -12.26 6.27 9.45
CA VAL A 85 -12.44 4.97 8.78
C VAL A 85 -11.52 3.93 9.40
N HIS A 86 -12.11 2.81 9.80
CA HIS A 86 -11.43 1.62 10.29
C HIS A 86 -11.71 0.46 9.34
N VAL A 87 -10.65 -0.24 8.94
CA VAL A 87 -10.75 -1.45 8.09
C VAL A 87 -10.07 -2.59 8.84
N ARG A 88 -10.80 -3.70 8.99
CA ARG A 88 -10.30 -4.95 9.55
C ARG A 88 -10.27 -6.00 8.46
N LEU A 89 -9.11 -6.60 8.25
CA LEU A 89 -8.89 -7.74 7.37
C LEU A 89 -8.88 -9.00 8.22
N ILE A 90 -9.68 -9.98 7.84
CA ILE A 90 -9.83 -11.24 8.56
C ILE A 90 -9.46 -12.37 7.60
N PRO A 91 -8.56 -13.30 8.00
CA PRO A 91 -8.20 -14.45 7.18
C PRO A 91 -9.42 -15.30 6.83
N ALA A 92 -9.46 -15.82 5.60
CA ALA A 92 -10.60 -16.57 5.08
C ALA A 92 -10.17 -17.96 4.55
N PRO A 93 -11.08 -18.95 4.58
CA PRO A 93 -10.83 -20.26 3.96
C PRO A 93 -10.68 -20.12 2.44
N ARG A 94 -10.06 -21.12 1.81
CA ARG A 94 -9.84 -21.14 0.36
C ARG A 94 -11.15 -21.12 -0.41
N GLY A 95 -11.19 -20.35 -1.49
CA GLY A 95 -12.36 -20.23 -2.35
C GLY A 95 -13.43 -19.27 -1.83
N SER A 96 -13.17 -18.56 -0.73
CA SER A 96 -14.07 -17.50 -0.24
C SER A 96 -14.06 -16.27 -1.14
N GLY A 97 -12.94 -16.02 -1.83
CA GLY A 97 -12.68 -14.79 -2.54
C GLY A 97 -12.52 -13.58 -1.61
N VAL A 98 -12.35 -12.41 -2.22
CA VAL A 98 -12.27 -11.14 -1.47
C VAL A 98 -13.68 -10.63 -1.19
N ILE A 99 -14.10 -10.69 0.07
CA ILE A 99 -15.43 -10.25 0.51
C ILE A 99 -15.33 -8.87 1.13
N GLY A 100 -15.81 -7.86 0.39
CA GLY A 100 -15.74 -6.46 0.81
C GLY A 100 -16.18 -5.45 -0.25
N SER A 101 -15.92 -4.17 0.04
CA SER A 101 -16.21 -3.04 -0.86
C SER A 101 -15.44 -3.15 -2.20
N PRO A 102 -15.98 -2.61 -3.31
CA PRO A 102 -15.29 -2.61 -4.60
C PRO A 102 -13.88 -2.01 -4.58
N VAL A 103 -13.65 -0.99 -3.73
CA VAL A 103 -12.33 -0.38 -3.56
C VAL A 103 -11.36 -1.37 -2.91
N LEU A 104 -11.82 -2.09 -1.88
CA LEU A 104 -11.03 -3.10 -1.18
C LEU A 104 -10.70 -4.28 -2.11
N LYS A 105 -11.69 -4.78 -2.86
CA LYS A 105 -11.51 -5.86 -3.84
C LYS A 105 -10.39 -5.53 -4.84
N LYS A 106 -10.39 -4.30 -5.37
CA LYS A 106 -9.30 -3.82 -6.23
C LYS A 106 -7.96 -3.87 -5.50
N MET A 107 -7.86 -3.35 -4.28
CA MET A 107 -6.59 -3.36 -3.54
C MET A 107 -6.07 -4.76 -3.26
N MET A 108 -6.93 -5.68 -2.84
CA MET A 108 -6.53 -7.07 -2.56
C MET A 108 -6.07 -7.80 -3.81
N ASN A 109 -6.71 -7.53 -4.96
CA ASN A 109 -6.27 -8.07 -6.24
C ASN A 109 -4.84 -7.62 -6.59
N PHE A 110 -4.55 -6.32 -6.47
CA PHE A 110 -3.20 -5.80 -6.70
C PHE A 110 -2.17 -6.28 -5.66
N ALA A 111 -2.59 -6.53 -4.42
CA ALA A 111 -1.74 -7.12 -3.39
C ALA A 111 -1.47 -8.62 -3.59
N GLY A 112 -2.22 -9.31 -4.46
CA GLY A 112 -2.07 -10.75 -4.68
C GLY A 112 -2.72 -11.62 -3.61
N VAL A 113 -3.81 -11.13 -3.02
CA VAL A 113 -4.53 -11.78 -1.93
C VAL A 113 -5.87 -12.27 -2.46
N SER A 114 -6.06 -13.59 -2.45
CA SER A 114 -7.21 -14.24 -3.08
C SER A 114 -8.42 -14.28 -2.15
N ASP A 115 -8.24 -14.61 -0.87
CA ASP A 115 -9.34 -14.83 0.07
C ASP A 115 -9.18 -13.96 1.32
N VAL A 116 -10.11 -13.05 1.57
CA VAL A 116 -10.15 -12.22 2.79
C VAL A 116 -11.59 -11.81 3.11
N TYR A 117 -11.98 -11.93 4.37
CA TYR A 117 -13.16 -11.24 4.90
C TYR A 117 -12.77 -9.83 5.35
N SER A 118 -13.62 -8.85 5.07
CA SER A 118 -13.40 -7.49 5.54
C SER A 118 -14.55 -6.99 6.40
N CYS A 119 -14.21 -6.21 7.41
CA CYS A 119 -15.15 -5.42 8.17
C CYS A 119 -14.68 -3.97 8.13
N SER A 120 -15.58 -3.05 7.79
CA SER A 120 -15.27 -1.63 7.71
C SER A 120 -16.24 -0.81 8.56
N CYS A 121 -15.71 0.06 9.39
CA CYS A 121 -16.48 0.95 10.26
C CYS A 121 -16.12 2.42 9.96
N GLY A 122 -17.07 3.34 10.20
CA GLY A 122 -16.91 4.77 9.97
C GLY A 122 -17.35 5.25 8.58
N HIS A 123 -16.91 6.44 8.17
CA HIS A 123 -17.39 7.10 6.96
C HIS A 123 -16.70 6.58 5.67
N THR A 124 -17.05 5.36 5.26
CA THR A 124 -16.43 4.63 4.13
C THR A 124 -16.68 5.26 2.75
N LYS A 125 -17.66 6.16 2.62
CA LYS A 125 -17.91 6.93 1.38
C LYS A 125 -16.71 7.80 0.97
N THR A 126 -15.88 8.22 1.94
CA THR A 126 -14.60 8.89 1.67
C THR A 126 -13.57 7.86 1.20
N THR A 127 -13.62 7.55 -0.09
CA THR A 127 -12.78 6.53 -0.74
C THR A 127 -11.28 6.71 -0.52
N ALA A 128 -10.82 7.95 -0.36
CA ALA A 128 -9.42 8.26 -0.06
C ALA A 128 -8.97 7.71 1.30
N ASN A 129 -9.76 7.97 2.35
CA ASN A 129 -9.47 7.49 3.70
C ASN A 129 -9.66 5.98 3.78
N PHE A 130 -10.67 5.44 3.10
CA PHE A 130 -10.88 4.00 3.01
C PHE A 130 -9.69 3.27 2.36
N ALA A 131 -9.17 3.79 1.24
CA ALA A 131 -8.00 3.23 0.58
C ALA A 131 -6.75 3.32 1.48
N LYS A 132 -6.53 4.47 2.13
CA LYS A 132 -5.41 4.63 3.09
C LYS A 132 -5.52 3.69 4.29
N ALA A 133 -6.71 3.54 4.87
CA ALA A 133 -6.93 2.62 5.99
C ALA A 133 -6.67 1.17 5.58
N THR A 134 -7.08 0.78 4.36
CA THR A 134 -6.78 -0.56 3.81
C THR A 134 -5.29 -0.74 3.58
N PHE A 135 -4.62 0.27 3.05
CA PHE A 135 -3.17 0.25 2.82
C PHE A 135 -2.41 0.12 4.15
N GLU A 136 -2.83 0.83 5.19
CA GLU A 136 -2.23 0.72 6.52
C GLU A 136 -2.47 -0.67 7.14
N ALA A 137 -3.65 -1.25 6.93
CA ALA A 137 -3.92 -2.63 7.34
C ALA A 137 -3.00 -3.62 6.62
N LEU A 138 -2.74 -3.43 5.32
CA LEU A 138 -1.80 -4.27 4.56
C LEU A 138 -0.36 -4.07 5.03
N LYS A 139 0.05 -2.86 5.37
CA LYS A 139 1.38 -2.56 5.93
C LYS A 139 1.59 -3.26 7.27
N ALA A 140 0.58 -3.26 8.13
CA ALA A 140 0.63 -3.91 9.44
C ALA A 140 0.74 -5.45 9.37
N THR A 141 0.58 -6.07 8.20
CA THR A 141 0.73 -7.54 8.03
C THR A 141 2.14 -8.03 8.34
N TYR A 142 3.16 -7.28 7.95
CA TYR A 142 4.56 -7.57 8.30
C TYR A 142 4.94 -7.05 9.69
N GLY A 143 4.24 -6.03 10.19
CA GLY A 143 4.52 -5.45 11.52
C GLY A 143 4.16 -6.36 12.69
N TYR A 144 3.36 -7.40 12.46
CA TYR A 144 2.94 -8.31 13.52
C TYR A 144 3.87 -9.51 13.64
N LEU A 145 4.38 -9.72 14.85
CA LEU A 145 5.30 -10.80 15.17
C LEU A 145 4.55 -12.10 15.43
N THR A 146 4.63 -13.03 14.49
CA THR A 146 4.07 -14.38 14.61
C THR A 146 5.13 -15.40 15.05
N PRO A 147 4.74 -16.56 15.60
CA PRO A 147 5.68 -17.57 16.11
C PRO A 147 6.73 -18.06 15.12
N ASP A 148 6.44 -18.05 13.82
CA ASP A 148 7.40 -18.42 12.78
C ASP A 148 8.58 -17.44 12.65
N LEU A 149 8.41 -16.20 13.14
CA LEU A 149 9.45 -15.16 13.16
C LEU A 149 10.17 -15.04 14.52
N TRP A 150 9.92 -15.93 15.48
CA TRP A 150 10.59 -15.87 16.80
C TRP A 150 12.04 -16.35 16.79
N LYS A 151 12.50 -16.92 15.66
CA LYS A 151 13.88 -17.35 15.50
C LYS A 151 14.82 -16.14 15.57
N PRO A 152 16.03 -16.27 16.15
CA PRO A 152 16.98 -15.18 16.22
C PRO A 152 17.32 -14.68 14.81
N THR A 153 17.30 -13.36 14.63
CA THR A 153 17.69 -12.72 13.38
C THR A 153 19.21 -12.65 13.26
N HIS A 154 19.77 -13.22 12.20
CA HIS A 154 21.17 -13.02 11.86
C HIS A 154 21.34 -11.70 11.12
N PHE A 155 21.98 -10.72 11.77
CA PHE A 155 22.23 -9.42 11.16
C PHE A 155 23.36 -9.54 10.12
N THR A 156 23.04 -9.20 8.87
CA THR A 156 24.02 -9.06 7.79
C THR A 156 24.46 -7.59 7.67
N LYS A 157 25.60 -7.35 7.01
CA LYS A 157 26.05 -5.99 6.71
C LYS A 157 25.00 -5.31 5.83
N SER A 158 24.74 -4.02 6.08
CA SER A 158 23.85 -3.26 5.21
C SER A 158 24.47 -3.10 3.82
N PRO A 159 23.67 -2.98 2.74
CA PRO A 159 24.20 -2.79 1.39
C PRO A 159 25.15 -1.58 1.28
N TYR A 160 24.89 -0.50 2.02
CA TYR A 160 25.78 0.67 2.04
C TYR A 160 27.17 0.34 2.61
N GLN A 161 27.23 -0.52 3.62
CA GLN A 161 28.49 -0.95 4.23
C GLN A 161 29.23 -1.95 3.33
N GLU A 162 28.51 -2.84 2.64
CA GLU A 162 29.11 -3.80 1.71
C GLU A 162 29.71 -3.11 0.47
N PHE A 163 29.02 -2.11 -0.07
CA PHE A 163 29.43 -1.37 -1.28
C PHE A 163 30.09 -0.01 -0.97
N THR A 164 30.64 0.19 0.24
CA THR A 164 31.25 1.47 0.63
C THR A 164 32.38 1.91 -0.31
N ASP A 165 33.26 0.98 -0.67
CA ASP A 165 34.40 1.29 -1.55
C ASP A 165 33.93 1.78 -2.92
N TYR A 166 32.92 1.11 -3.51
CA TYR A 166 32.33 1.49 -4.78
C TYR A 166 31.67 2.89 -4.71
N LEU A 167 30.90 3.15 -3.65
CA LEU A 167 30.22 4.45 -3.46
C LEU A 167 31.21 5.60 -3.23
N SER A 168 32.36 5.33 -2.61
CA SER A 168 33.41 6.33 -2.41
C SER A 168 34.07 6.78 -3.72
N GLN A 169 34.15 5.88 -4.70
CA GLN A 169 34.77 6.14 -6.01
C GLN A 169 33.84 6.92 -6.94
N SER A 170 32.53 6.67 -6.88
CA SER A 170 31.54 7.36 -7.73
C SER A 170 31.44 8.85 -7.40
N ASN A 171 31.54 9.23 -6.12
CA ASN A 171 31.53 10.63 -5.70
C ASN A 171 32.73 11.43 -6.24
N LYS A 172 33.94 10.83 -6.28
CA LYS A 172 35.15 11.53 -6.77
C LYS A 172 35.06 11.91 -8.25
N LYS A 173 34.34 11.14 -9.08
CA LYS A 173 34.13 11.44 -10.51
C LYS A 173 33.15 12.59 -10.77
N ALA A 174 32.22 12.86 -9.84
CA ALA A 174 31.22 13.93 -10.00
C ALA A 174 31.78 15.33 -9.74
N TYR A 175 32.86 15.45 -8.94
CA TYR A 175 33.52 16.72 -8.59
C TYR A 175 34.81 16.98 -9.38
N ALA A 176 35.14 16.14 -10.36
CA ALA A 176 36.34 16.27 -11.19
C ALA A 176 36.10 17.07 -12.50
N TYR A 177 34.98 17.80 -12.57
CA TYR A 177 34.63 18.74 -13.64
C TYR A 177 34.43 20.14 -13.06
#